data_AF-A0A6G3XSC9-F1
#
_entry.id   AF-A0A6G3XSC9-F1
#
_cell.length_a   1.000
_cell.length_b   1.000
_cell.length_c   1.000
_cell.angle_alpha   90.00
_cell.angle_beta   90.00
_cell.angle_gamma   90.00
#
_symmetry.space_group_name_H-M   'P 1'
#
loop_
_entity.id
_entity.type
_entity.pdbx_description
1 polymer ?
#
loop_
_entity_poly.entity_id
_entity_poly.type
_entity_poly.pdbx_seq_one_letter_code
_entity_poly.pdbx_strand_id
1 'polypeptide(L)'
;NERANRLARLLMARGAGPERVVGLALPRSTELVVALLAVLKSGAGYLPLDPEYPAERISFMLADAAPDVVLTTTDVAGRLPAGPMLALDDPQVRTELAG
;
A
#
# COMPACT_ATOMS: atom_id res chain seq x y z
N ASN A 1 12.84 8.19 -11.20
CA ASN A 1 11.96 7.98 -10.02
C ASN A 1 10.56 8.58 -10.15
N GLU A 2 10.07 8.90 -11.35
CA GLU A 2 8.77 9.57 -11.52
C GLU A 2 7.57 8.74 -11.03
N ARG A 3 7.54 7.43 -11.34
CA ARG A 3 6.48 6.52 -10.86
C ARG A 3 6.34 6.55 -9.34
N ALA A 4 7.47 6.47 -8.62
CA ALA A 4 7.50 6.54 -7.16
C ALA A 4 7.09 7.91 -6.64
N ASN A 5 7.47 9.00 -7.32
CA ASN A 5 7.04 10.36 -6.93
C ASN A 5 5.53 10.54 -7.12
N ARG A 6 4.94 10.04 -8.22
CA ARG A 6 3.48 10.09 -8.44
C ARG A 6 2.73 9.30 -7.38
N LEU A 7 3.16 8.06 -7.12
CA LEU A 7 2.58 7.24 -6.06
C LEU A 7 2.75 7.86 -4.68
N ALA A 8 3.89 8.49 -4.37
CA ALA A 8 4.08 9.19 -3.10
C ALA A 8 3.07 10.33 -2.92
N ARG A 9 2.78 11.11 -3.97
CA ARG A 9 1.75 12.17 -3.93
C ARG A 9 0.35 11.60 -3.70
N LEU A 10 0.01 10.49 -4.36
CA LEU A 10 -1.24 9.80 -4.11
C LEU A 10 -1.35 9.30 -2.67
N LEU A 11 -0.28 8.69 -2.15
CA LEU A 11 -0.23 8.24 -0.75
C LEU A 11 -0.41 9.40 0.23
N MET A 12 0.24 10.54 0.00
CA MET A 12 0.06 11.75 0.82
C MET A 12 -1.37 12.27 0.76
N ALA A 13 -2.00 12.27 -0.42
CA ALA A 13 -3.41 12.63 -0.58
C ALA A 13 -4.36 11.66 0.15
N ARG A 14 -3.92 10.43 0.42
CA ARG A 14 -4.63 9.43 1.24
C ARG A 14 -4.20 9.39 2.70
N GLY A 15 -3.42 10.37 3.18
CA GLY A 15 -3.06 10.54 4.59
C GLY A 15 -1.69 10.02 5.00
N ALA A 16 -0.91 9.40 4.08
CA ALA A 16 0.45 8.99 4.40
C ALA A 16 1.35 10.20 4.67
N GLY A 17 2.19 10.10 5.70
CA GLY A 17 3.09 11.17 6.13
C GLY A 17 4.03 10.71 7.26
N PRO A 18 4.85 11.63 7.81
CA PRO A 18 5.61 11.37 9.04
C PRO A 18 4.73 10.80 10.15
N GLU A 19 5.26 9.82 10.89
CA GLU A 19 4.54 9.14 11.99
C GLU A 19 3.29 8.35 11.55
N ARG A 20 3.10 8.15 10.24
CA ARG A 20 2.04 7.31 9.67
C ARG A 20 2.62 6.04 9.06
N VAL A 21 1.76 5.05 8.85
CA VAL A 21 2.13 3.74 8.29
C VAL A 21 1.31 3.44 7.05
N VAL A 22 1.98 2.90 6.02
CA VAL A 22 1.35 2.34 4.83
C VAL A 22 1.55 0.83 4.82
N GLY A 23 0.46 0.06 4.73
CA GLY A 23 0.54 -1.39 4.55
C GLY A 23 1.04 -1.75 3.15
N LEU A 24 1.87 -2.78 3.04
CA LEU A 24 2.38 -3.30 1.78
C LEU A 24 2.05 -4.79 1.66
N ALA A 25 1.00 -5.10 0.89
CA ALA A 25 0.60 -6.45 0.54
C ALA A 25 0.78 -6.67 -0.97
N LEU A 26 2.04 -6.67 -1.43
CA LEU A 26 2.42 -6.79 -2.83
C LEU A 26 3.35 -7.98 -3.06
N PRO A 27 3.17 -8.75 -4.15
CA PRO A 27 4.12 -9.79 -4.52
C PRO A 27 5.47 -9.18 -4.92
N ARG A 28 6.54 -9.98 -4.83
CA ARG A 28 7.89 -9.56 -5.26
C ARG A 28 7.86 -9.19 -6.74
N SER A 29 8.10 -7.91 -7.02
CA SER A 29 7.91 -7.30 -8.35
C SER A 29 8.63 -5.94 -8.42
N THR A 30 8.69 -5.36 -9.62
CA THR A 30 9.13 -3.97 -9.79
C THR A 30 8.20 -2.97 -9.09
N GLU A 31 6.90 -3.29 -9.04
CA GLU A 31 5.85 -2.51 -8.39
C GLU A 31 6.09 -2.42 -6.89
N LEU A 32 6.56 -3.51 -6.25
CA LEU A 32 6.97 -3.49 -4.84
C LEU A 32 8.11 -2.49 -4.59
N VAL A 33 9.13 -2.45 -5.47
CA VAL A 33 10.24 -1.49 -5.33
C VAL A 33 9.74 -0.05 -5.49
N VAL A 34 8.84 0.20 -6.45
CA VAL A 34 8.21 1.52 -6.64
C VAL A 34 7.39 1.91 -5.42
N ALA A 35 6.61 0.98 -4.85
CA ALA A 35 5.79 1.19 -3.66
C ALA A 35 6.65 1.52 -2.43
N LEU A 36 7.72 0.75 -2.18
CA LEU A 36 8.66 1.03 -1.09
C LEU A 36 9.27 2.43 -1.22
N LEU A 37 9.76 2.79 -2.41
CA LEU A 37 10.29 4.13 -2.65
C LEU A 37 9.23 5.22 -2.46
N ALA A 38 7.98 4.98 -2.86
CA ALA A 38 6.89 5.92 -2.70
C ALA A 38 6.52 6.16 -1.23
N VAL A 39 6.48 5.11 -0.40
CA VAL A 39 6.23 5.21 1.05
C VAL A 39 7.35 6.01 1.74
N LEU A 40 8.61 5.71 1.41
CA LEU A 40 9.74 6.48 1.93
C LEU A 40 9.68 7.96 1.50
N LYS A 41 9.24 8.22 0.27
CA LYS A 41 9.08 9.58 -0.27
C LYS A 41 7.91 10.35 0.32
N SER A 42 6.86 9.68 0.79
CA SER A 42 5.78 10.33 1.55
C SER A 42 6.18 10.61 3.00
N GLY A 43 7.33 10.08 3.45
CA GLY A 43 7.79 10.21 4.84
C GLY A 43 7.13 9.21 5.80
N ALA A 44 6.35 8.25 5.28
CA ALA A 44 5.68 7.25 6.10
C ALA A 44 6.57 6.01 6.33
N GLY A 45 6.28 5.26 7.39
CA GLY A 45 6.77 3.90 7.56
C GLY A 45 5.98 2.91 6.70
N TYR A 46 6.55 1.75 6.41
CA TYR A 46 5.81 0.65 5.77
C TYR A 46 5.60 -0.52 6.74
N LEU A 47 4.45 -1.17 6.62
CA LEU A 47 4.12 -2.42 7.29
C LEU A 47 4.03 -3.54 6.25
N PRO A 48 4.94 -4.52 6.24
CA PRO A 48 4.82 -5.67 5.34
C PRO A 48 3.64 -6.56 5.76
N LEU A 49 2.79 -6.90 4.80
CA LEU A 49 1.65 -7.80 4.97
C LEU A 49 1.79 -8.96 3.99
N ASP A 50 2.02 -10.16 4.52
CA ASP A 50 2.12 -11.38 3.73
C ASP A 50 0.75 -12.05 3.65
N PRO A 51 0.13 -12.20 2.46
CA PRO A 51 -1.17 -12.85 2.32
C PRO A 51 -1.12 -14.36 2.63
N GLU A 52 0.06 -14.97 2.76
CA GLU A 52 0.22 -16.35 3.22
C GLU A 52 0.10 -16.49 4.75
N TYR A 53 0.05 -15.38 5.48
CA TYR A 53 -0.27 -15.40 6.90
C TYR A 53 -1.76 -15.71 7.15
N PRO A 54 -2.10 -16.35 8.28
CA PRO A 54 -3.48 -16.52 8.68
C PRO A 54 -4.22 -15.17 8.71
N ALA A 55 -5.47 -15.14 8.24
CA ALA A 55 -6.27 -13.92 8.17
C ALA A 55 -6.37 -13.18 9.52
N GLU A 56 -6.48 -13.92 10.63
CA GLU A 56 -6.49 -13.35 11.98
C GLU A 56 -5.21 -12.57 12.32
N ARG A 57 -4.04 -13.08 11.88
CA ARG A 57 -2.76 -12.39 12.07
C ARG A 57 -2.71 -11.09 11.29
N ILE A 58 -3.19 -11.10 10.04
CA ILE A 58 -3.24 -9.90 9.20
C ILE A 58 -4.22 -8.88 9.81
N SER A 59 -5.40 -9.33 10.26
CA SER A 59 -6.38 -8.48 10.95
C SER A 59 -5.80 -7.84 12.20
N PHE A 60 -5.06 -8.60 13.02
CA PHE A 60 -4.38 -8.07 14.19
C PHE A 60 -3.36 -6.99 13.81
N MET A 61 -2.51 -7.23 12.81
CA MET A 61 -1.52 -6.26 12.34
C MET A 61 -2.17 -4.98 11.81
N LEU A 62 -3.28 -5.10 11.08
CA LEU A 62 -4.05 -3.96 10.57
C LEU A 62 -4.71 -3.17 11.71
N ALA A 63 -5.25 -3.85 12.73
CA ALA A 63 -5.87 -3.20 13.87
C ALA A 63 -4.85 -2.47 14.77
N ASP A 64 -3.68 -3.08 14.97
CA ASP A 64 -2.61 -2.52 15.80
C ASP A 64 -1.92 -1.32 15.12
N ALA A 65 -1.56 -1.46 13.84
CA ALA A 65 -0.85 -0.41 13.11
C ALA A 65 -1.78 0.68 12.53
N ALA A 66 -3.07 0.39 12.37
CA ALA A 66 -4.09 1.28 11.80
C ALA A 66 -3.60 2.08 10.57
N PRO A 67 -3.10 1.43 9.50
CA PRO A 67 -2.55 2.13 8.35
C PRO A 67 -3.64 2.92 7.63
N ASP A 68 -3.32 4.13 7.15
CA ASP A 68 -4.26 4.95 6.36
C ASP A 68 -4.54 4.34 4.98
N VAL A 69 -3.56 3.60 4.45
CA VAL A 69 -3.63 2.92 3.15
C VAL A 69 -2.89 1.59 3.23
N VAL A 70 -3.43 0.58 2.55
CA VAL A 70 -2.73 -0.67 2.25
C VAL A 70 -2.56 -0.80 0.73
N LEU A 71 -1.32 -0.72 0.25
CA LEU A 71 -1.00 -0.97 -1.16
C LEU A 71 -1.05 -2.46 -1.47
N THR A 72 -1.75 -2.82 -2.54
CA THR A 72 -1.95 -4.21 -2.93
C THR A 72 -2.22 -4.35 -4.44
N THR A 73 -2.60 -5.54 -4.89
CA THR A 73 -3.18 -5.79 -6.21
C THR A 73 -4.60 -6.34 -6.04
N THR A 74 -5.44 -6.27 -7.06
CA THR A 74 -6.83 -6.79 -7.02
C THR A 74 -6.88 -8.26 -6.60
N ASP A 75 -5.97 -9.09 -7.11
CA ASP A 75 -5.81 -10.50 -6.74
C ASP A 75 -5.46 -10.70 -5.26
N VAL A 76 -4.49 -9.93 -4.74
CA VAL A 76 -4.06 -10.05 -3.35
C VAL A 76 -5.13 -9.48 -2.40
N ALA A 77 -5.77 -8.37 -2.76
CA ALA A 77 -6.83 -7.74 -1.99
C ALA A 77 -7.97 -8.71 -1.66
N GLY A 78 -8.34 -9.57 -2.61
CA GLY A 78 -9.39 -10.58 -2.42
C GLY A 78 -9.05 -11.66 -1.37
N ARG A 79 -7.78 -11.76 -0.94
CA ARG A 79 -7.30 -12.70 0.07
C ARG A 79 -7.05 -12.05 1.44
N LEU A 80 -7.12 -10.71 1.52
CA LEU A 80 -6.88 -9.98 2.75
C LEU A 80 -8.19 -9.71 3.50
N PRO A 81 -8.14 -9.58 4.84
CA PRO A 81 -9.21 -8.96 5.59
C PRO A 81 -9.55 -7.56 5.06
N ALA A 82 -10.78 -7.09 5.28
CA ALA A 82 -11.20 -5.76 4.86
C ALA A 82 -10.34 -4.66 5.48
N GLY A 83 -10.08 -3.61 4.72
CA GLY A 83 -9.28 -2.45 5.15
C GLY A 83 -9.18 -1.38 4.05
N PRO A 84 -8.37 -0.33 4.24
CA PRO A 84 -8.22 0.77 3.28
C PRO A 84 -7.31 0.37 2.10
N MET A 85 -7.76 -0.60 1.32
CA MET A 85 -6.99 -1.18 0.22
C MET A 85 -6.89 -0.22 -0.97
N LEU A 86 -5.69 -0.09 -1.52
CA LEU A 86 -5.40 0.61 -2.76
C LEU A 86 -4.71 -0.38 -3.72
N ALA A 87 -5.50 -0.93 -4.64
CA ALA A 87 -5.02 -1.87 -5.66
C ALA A 87 -4.31 -1.12 -6.80
N LEU A 88 -3.01 -1.36 -6.98
CA LEU A 88 -2.17 -0.65 -7.98
C LEU A 88 -2.45 -1.07 -9.43
N ASP A 89 -3.11 -2.21 -9.61
CA ASP A 89 -3.57 -2.74 -10.89
C ASP A 89 -5.01 -2.37 -11.23
N ASP A 90 -5.73 -1.72 -10.31
CA ASP A 90 -7.04 -1.15 -10.58
C ASP A 90 -6.94 -0.09 -11.70
N PRO A 91 -7.78 -0.18 -12.76
CA PRO A 91 -7.76 0.77 -13.87
C PRO A 91 -7.90 2.23 -13.44
N GLN A 92 -8.74 2.54 -12.44
CA GLN A 92 -8.95 3.90 -11.95
C GLN A 92 -7.69 4.43 -11.27
N VAL A 93 -7.05 3.62 -10.43
CA VAL A 93 -5.79 3.97 -9.75
C VAL A 93 -4.67 4.16 -10.77
N ARG A 94 -4.62 3.32 -11.81
CA ARG A 94 -3.65 3.47 -12.91
C ARG A 94 -3.85 4.77 -13.68
N THR A 95 -5.09 5.17 -13.94
CA THR A 95 -5.40 6.45 -14.59
C THR A 95 -4.99 7.63 -13.70
N GLU A 96 -5.27 7.58 -12.40
CA GLU A 96 -4.85 8.62 -11.44
C GLU A 96 -3.32 8.76 -11.38
N LEU A 97 -2.59 7.64 -11.44
CA LEU A 97 -1.12 7.62 -11.48
C LEU A 97 -0.51 7.98 -12.84
N ALA A 98 -1.31 8.07 -13.90
CA ALA A 98 -0.86 8.48 -15.23
C ALA A 98 -0.90 10.00 -15.42
N GLY A 99 -1.71 10.71 -14.63
CA GLY A 99 -1.73 12.17 -14.53
C GLY A 99 -0.57 12.74 -13.70
#